data_AF-A0A970L5Y1-F1
#
_entry.id   AF-A0A970L5Y1-F1
#
_cell.length_a   1.000
_cell.length_b   1.000
_cell.length_c   1.000
_cell.angle_alpha   90.00
_cell.angle_beta   90.00
_cell.angle_gamma   90.00
#
_symmetry.space_group_name_H-M   'P 1'
#
loop_
_entity.id
_entity.type
_entity.pdbx_description
1 polymer ?
#
loop_
_entity_poly.entity_id
_entity_poly.type
_entity_poly.pdbx_seq_one_letter_code
_entity_poly.pdbx_strand_id
1 'polypeptide(L)'
;MGEHILDNVIKVFSGRAFSPEDIEMIKWVRKRYPGLSRTELASTVCEILNWNTPSEQPKRLQCMKFLSILEAEGIIQLPPIKETRKYNRGVKIPQLEFKTEEISGDIRGYEPIRLVIARPGDEMKRWRSYVNQYHTLGDKHVYGAQLRYFIKSGDTELGCMQFSASSWSLEAREKWIGWTREDRKQRLHLILNNSRYLIFPWVHIRNLASKALSLAVKRIQQDWLREYCYAPVLLETFVDIEKYQGISYKAANWIYLGNTKGAGRTGRKDNLSRKAIFVYPLQDDFKACLIGEKPYKVVIPE
;
A
#
# COMPACT_ATOMS: atom_id res chain seq x y z
N MET A 1 34.76 27.81 29.37
CA MET A 1 34.50 26.42 28.93
C MET A 1 33.31 25.92 29.70
N GLY A 2 32.11 26.01 29.12
CA GLY A 2 30.93 25.33 29.64
C GLY A 2 30.60 24.24 28.64
N GLU A 3 30.77 22.99 29.05
CA GLU A 3 30.40 21.80 28.27
C GLU A 3 28.91 21.85 27.95
N HIS A 4 28.58 22.02 26.67
CA HIS A 4 27.25 21.74 26.16
C HIS A 4 27.07 20.22 26.16
N ILE A 5 26.35 19.72 27.17
CA ILE A 5 25.76 18.38 27.13
C ILE A 5 24.73 18.40 26.00
N LEU A 6 25.13 17.94 24.81
CA LEU A 6 24.22 17.62 23.72
C LEU A 6 23.31 16.49 24.22
N ASP A 7 22.02 16.78 24.38
CA ASP A 7 21.00 15.77 24.64
C ASP A 7 21.09 14.67 23.56
N ASN A 8 21.62 13.52 23.96
CA ASN A 8 21.94 12.36 23.10
C ASN A 8 20.69 11.58 22.64
N VAL A 9 19.54 12.24 22.49
CA VAL A 9 18.28 11.55 22.22
C VAL A 9 18.12 11.31 20.72
N ILE A 10 18.49 10.11 20.29
CA ILE A 10 18.13 9.59 18.96
C ILE A 10 16.62 9.36 18.93
N LYS A 11 15.91 10.06 18.05
CA LYS A 11 14.46 9.89 17.87
C LYS A 11 14.19 8.96 16.69
N VAL A 12 13.37 7.93 16.87
CA VAL A 12 13.00 7.03 15.76
C VAL A 12 11.58 7.32 15.30
N PHE A 13 11.42 7.71 14.03
CA PHE A 13 10.12 7.99 13.44
C PHE A 13 9.99 7.45 12.01
N SER A 14 8.87 6.76 11.74
CA SER A 14 8.57 6.13 10.44
C SER A 14 9.73 5.33 9.82
N GLY A 15 10.46 4.59 10.67
CA GLY A 15 11.55 3.70 10.25
C GLY A 15 12.91 4.36 10.07
N ARG A 16 13.05 5.66 10.37
CA ARG A 16 14.33 6.38 10.38
C ARG A 16 14.70 6.80 11.80
N ALA A 17 15.97 6.64 12.18
CA ALA A 17 16.56 7.27 13.35
C ALA A 17 17.01 8.70 12.98
N PHE A 18 16.68 9.66 13.83
CA PHE A 18 17.08 11.07 13.74
C PHE A 18 18.10 11.33 14.84
N SER A 19 19.31 11.68 14.44
CA SER A 19 20.38 12.06 15.36
C SER A 19 20.21 13.51 15.85
N PRO A 20 20.94 13.93 16.90
CA PRO A 20 20.99 15.34 17.30
C PRO A 20 21.35 16.27 16.13
N GLU A 21 22.25 15.85 15.24
CA GLU A 21 22.65 16.61 14.05
C GLU A 21 21.48 16.78 13.06
N ASP A 22 20.66 15.73 12.88
CA ASP A 22 19.44 15.84 12.06
C ASP A 22 18.46 16.86 12.66
N ILE A 23 18.33 16.91 14.00
CA ILE A 23 17.47 17.88 14.69
C ILE A 23 18.01 19.30 14.54
N GLU A 24 19.32 19.49 14.69
CA GLU A 24 19.96 20.80 14.47
C GLU A 24 19.83 21.24 13.01
N MET A 25 19.92 20.32 12.05
CA MET A 25 19.65 20.60 10.64
C MET A 25 18.21 21.08 10.44
N ILE A 26 17.22 20.43 11.07
CA ILE A 26 15.81 20.86 11.01
C ILE A 26 15.61 22.26 11.59
N LYS A 27 16.23 22.55 12.75
CA LYS A 27 16.22 23.90 13.36
C LYS A 27 16.84 24.93 12.42
N TRP A 28 17.98 24.60 11.80
CA TRP A 28 18.66 25.46 10.84
C TRP A 28 17.77 25.76 9.62
N VAL A 29 17.14 24.75 9.01
CA VAL A 29 16.22 24.94 7.88
C VAL A 29 15.05 25.84 8.26
N ARG A 30 14.46 25.62 9.45
CA ARG A 30 13.34 26.44 9.93
C ARG A 30 13.75 27.91 10.12
N LYS A 31 14.94 28.16 10.67
CA LYS A 31 15.50 29.51 10.88
C LYS A 31 15.88 30.18 9.56
N ARG A 32 16.47 29.43 8.63
CA ARG A 32 16.97 29.94 7.35
C ARG A 32 15.85 30.31 6.37
N TYR A 33 14.73 29.58 6.43
CA TYR A 33 13.58 29.75 5.54
C TYR A 33 12.28 29.97 6.32
N PRO A 34 12.10 31.15 6.95
CA PRO A 34 10.97 31.41 7.84
C PRO A 34 9.60 31.42 7.12
N GLY A 35 9.59 31.69 5.80
CA GLY A 35 8.37 31.83 4.99
C GLY A 35 7.82 30.54 4.36
N LEU A 36 8.53 29.41 4.46
CA LEU A 36 8.04 28.15 3.88
C LEU A 36 6.73 27.72 4.56
N SER A 37 5.79 27.22 3.76
CA SER A 37 4.64 26.50 4.31
C SER A 37 5.10 25.22 5.02
N ARG A 38 4.27 24.67 5.91
CA ARG A 38 4.57 23.38 6.57
C ARG A 38 4.85 22.26 5.56
N THR A 39 4.19 22.29 4.39
CA THR A 39 4.35 21.33 3.29
C THR A 39 5.71 21.48 2.59
N GLU A 40 6.11 22.71 2.26
CA GLU A 40 7.41 22.98 1.64
C GLU A 40 8.56 22.70 2.61
N LEU A 41 8.42 23.15 3.88
CA LEU A 41 9.40 22.86 4.93
C LEU A 41 9.64 21.35 5.08
N ALA A 42 8.58 20.55 5.12
CA ALA A 42 8.70 19.10 5.19
C ALA A 42 9.35 18.50 3.94
N SER A 43 9.13 19.09 2.77
CA SER A 43 9.79 18.67 1.53
C SER A 43 11.30 18.95 1.57
N THR A 44 11.67 20.18 1.93
CA THR A 44 13.08 20.60 2.07
C THR A 44 13.83 19.78 3.12
N VAL A 45 13.19 19.51 4.27
CA VAL A 45 13.78 18.64 5.30
C VAL A 45 13.96 17.21 4.78
N CYS A 46 12.97 16.66 4.07
CA CYS A 46 13.12 15.34 3.46
C CYS A 46 14.27 15.29 2.46
N GLU A 47 14.43 16.31 1.62
CA GLU A 47 15.51 16.39 0.63
C GLU A 47 16.88 16.46 1.31
N ILE A 48 17.08 17.40 2.24
CA ILE A 48 18.36 17.60 2.94
C ILE A 48 18.77 16.36 3.74
N LEU A 49 17.81 15.73 4.41
CA LEU A 49 18.08 14.54 5.21
C LEU A 49 18.15 13.27 4.35
N ASN A 50 17.82 13.32 3.05
CA ASN A 50 17.59 12.16 2.20
C ASN A 50 16.53 11.19 2.79
N TRP A 51 15.46 11.75 3.33
CA TRP A 51 14.34 11.00 3.89
C TRP A 51 13.23 10.81 2.85
N ASN A 52 13.56 9.96 1.87
CA ASN A 52 12.75 9.73 0.69
C ASN A 52 12.12 8.32 0.69
N THR A 53 11.14 8.12 -0.19
CA THR A 53 10.65 6.79 -0.57
C THR A 53 11.74 6.07 -1.40
N PRO A 54 11.63 4.75 -1.63
CA PRO A 54 12.51 4.06 -2.57
C PRO A 54 12.51 4.63 -3.99
N SER A 55 11.45 5.37 -4.35
CA SER A 55 11.32 6.11 -5.61
C SER A 55 11.81 7.55 -5.53
N GLU A 56 12.68 7.86 -4.55
CA GLU A 56 13.28 9.17 -4.29
C GLU A 56 12.32 10.33 -4.04
N GLN A 57 11.04 10.04 -3.80
CA GLN A 57 10.07 11.08 -3.47
C GLN A 57 10.16 11.44 -1.99
N PRO A 58 10.11 12.74 -1.63
CA PRO A 58 10.08 13.17 -0.24
C PRO A 58 8.98 12.46 0.57
N LYS A 59 9.32 11.90 1.74
CA LYS A 59 8.32 11.38 2.71
C LYS A 59 7.58 12.50 3.44
N ARG A 60 7.03 13.45 2.66
CA ARG A 60 6.50 14.74 3.11
C ARG A 60 5.43 14.60 4.20
N LEU A 61 4.51 13.65 4.08
CA LEU A 61 3.46 13.42 5.08
C LEU A 61 4.02 12.92 6.42
N GLN A 62 5.01 12.04 6.37
CA GLN A 62 5.69 11.52 7.55
C GLN A 62 6.53 12.61 8.19
N CYS A 63 7.25 13.40 7.38
CA CYS A 63 8.03 14.53 7.86
C CYS A 63 7.15 15.59 8.51
N MET A 64 6.02 15.98 7.91
CA MET A 64 5.09 16.92 8.55
C MET A 64 4.62 16.42 9.93
N LYS A 65 4.34 15.13 10.08
CA LYS A 65 3.97 14.56 11.40
C LYS A 65 5.13 14.61 12.39
N PHE A 66 6.34 14.31 11.95
CA PHE A 66 7.53 14.40 12.78
C PHE A 66 7.80 15.83 13.24
N LEU A 67 7.71 16.79 12.33
CA LEU A 67 7.83 18.22 12.65
C LEU A 67 6.77 18.67 13.67
N SER A 68 5.52 18.20 13.56
CA SER A 68 4.49 18.50 14.57
C SER A 68 4.82 17.92 15.95
N ILE A 69 5.49 16.76 16.02
CA ILE A 69 5.97 16.18 17.28
C ILE A 69 7.07 17.08 17.86
N LEU A 70 8.04 17.51 17.05
CA LEU A 70 9.09 18.43 17.48
C LEU A 70 8.53 19.78 17.95
N GLU A 71 7.46 20.29 17.32
CA GLU A 71 6.74 21.48 17.76
C GLU A 71 6.03 21.27 19.10
N ALA A 72 5.34 20.14 19.29
CA ALA A 72 4.67 19.81 20.54
C ALA A 72 5.64 19.64 21.71
N GLU A 73 6.87 19.21 21.42
CA GLU A 73 7.96 19.10 22.40
C GLU A 73 8.75 20.42 22.59
N GLY A 74 8.37 21.50 21.91
CA GLY A 74 9.03 22.81 22.04
C GLY A 74 10.42 22.92 21.38
N ILE A 75 10.80 21.93 20.56
CA ILE A 75 12.13 21.87 19.91
C ILE A 75 12.20 22.83 18.71
N ILE A 76 11.08 23.00 18.00
CA ILE A 76 10.94 23.93 16.87
C ILE A 76 9.60 24.67 16.96
N GLN A 77 9.49 25.80 16.26
CA GLN A 77 8.21 26.49 16.08
C GLN A 77 7.83 26.46 14.60
N LEU A 78 6.72 25.80 14.26
CA LEU A 78 6.27 25.71 12.87
C LEU A 78 5.50 26.96 12.45
N PRO A 79 5.48 27.27 11.14
CA PRO A 79 4.62 28.33 10.63
C PRO A 79 3.16 28.06 11.00
N PRO A 80 2.36 29.11 11.24
CA PRO A 80 0.94 28.97 11.58
C PRO A 80 0.22 28.21 10.48
N ILE A 81 -0.71 27.34 10.88
CA ILE A 81 -1.57 26.63 9.93
C ILE A 81 -2.43 27.67 9.25
N LYS A 82 -2.18 27.95 7.96
CA LYS A 82 -3.15 28.68 7.15
C LYS A 82 -4.41 27.83 7.12
N GLU A 83 -5.52 28.36 7.65
CA GLU A 83 -6.83 27.71 7.54
C GLU A 83 -7.22 27.60 6.07
N THR A 84 -6.76 26.55 5.40
CA THR A 84 -7.40 26.12 4.17
C THR A 84 -8.79 25.64 4.58
N ARG A 85 -9.84 26.33 4.13
CA ARG A 85 -11.22 25.83 4.21
C ARG A 85 -11.18 24.35 3.92
N LYS A 86 -11.53 23.51 4.92
CA LYS A 86 -11.72 22.09 4.71
C LYS A 86 -12.85 21.96 3.70
N TYR A 87 -12.50 21.92 2.42
CA TYR A 87 -13.39 21.34 1.43
C TYR A 87 -13.48 19.86 1.80
N ASN A 88 -14.39 19.53 2.71
CA ASN A 88 -15.03 18.22 2.80
C ASN A 88 -15.83 18.02 1.51
N ARG A 89 -15.19 18.11 0.34
CA ARG A 89 -15.66 17.39 -0.81
C ARG A 89 -15.23 15.97 -0.54
N GLY A 90 -16.06 15.24 0.24
CA GLY A 90 -16.01 13.79 0.19
C GLY A 90 -15.90 13.42 -1.28
N VAL A 91 -14.87 12.65 -1.64
CA VAL A 91 -14.58 12.37 -3.04
C VAL A 91 -15.85 11.76 -3.63
N LYS A 92 -16.61 12.54 -4.41
CA LYS A 92 -17.79 12.04 -5.11
C LYS A 92 -17.26 11.12 -6.19
N ILE A 93 -17.25 9.83 -5.89
CA ILE A 93 -16.90 8.82 -6.88
C ILE A 93 -18.05 8.82 -7.89
N PRO A 94 -17.78 9.09 -9.17
CA PRO A 94 -18.84 9.12 -10.17
C PRO A 94 -19.49 7.73 -10.24
N GLN A 95 -20.81 7.68 -10.11
CA GLN A 95 -21.58 6.51 -10.53
C GLN A 95 -21.71 6.59 -12.03
N LEU A 96 -21.15 5.61 -12.72
CA LEU A 96 -21.26 5.45 -14.16
C LEU A 96 -22.23 4.32 -14.45
N GLU A 97 -22.99 4.46 -15.53
CA GLU A 97 -23.77 3.36 -16.07
C GLU A 97 -22.86 2.42 -16.86
N PHE A 98 -23.03 1.12 -16.62
CA PHE A 98 -22.25 0.08 -17.27
C PHE A 98 -23.18 -0.85 -18.02
N LYS A 99 -22.70 -1.36 -19.16
CA LYS A 99 -23.36 -2.50 -19.82
C LYS A 99 -23.14 -3.73 -18.95
N THR A 100 -24.21 -4.29 -18.41
CA THR A 100 -24.20 -5.44 -17.50
C THR A 100 -24.84 -6.67 -18.14
N GLU A 101 -24.72 -6.80 -19.46
CA GLU A 101 -25.15 -7.99 -20.20
C GLU A 101 -24.36 -9.21 -19.70
N GLU A 102 -25.04 -10.36 -19.61
CA GLU A 102 -24.42 -11.57 -19.09
C GLU A 102 -23.30 -12.06 -20.03
N ILE A 103 -22.13 -12.31 -19.44
CA ILE A 103 -20.97 -12.88 -20.12
C ILE A 103 -20.65 -14.21 -19.44
N SER A 104 -21.00 -15.32 -20.08
CA SER A 104 -20.79 -16.66 -19.53
C SER A 104 -19.99 -17.55 -20.48
N GLY A 105 -19.33 -18.58 -19.94
CA GLY A 105 -18.66 -19.59 -20.76
C GLY A 105 -17.37 -20.15 -20.18
N ASP A 106 -16.53 -20.68 -21.07
CA ASP A 106 -15.21 -21.23 -20.77
C ASP A 106 -14.12 -20.20 -21.08
N ILE A 107 -13.11 -20.08 -20.21
CA ILE A 107 -12.04 -19.09 -20.37
C ILE A 107 -11.33 -19.17 -21.72
N ARG A 108 -11.25 -20.35 -22.35
CA ARG A 108 -10.61 -20.52 -23.67
C ARG A 108 -11.26 -19.65 -24.75
N GLY A 109 -12.56 -19.36 -24.65
CA GLY A 109 -13.27 -18.47 -25.57
C GLY A 109 -12.97 -16.97 -25.35
N TYR A 110 -12.29 -16.64 -24.26
CA TYR A 110 -11.99 -15.25 -23.87
C TYR A 110 -10.48 -14.98 -23.80
N GLU A 111 -9.63 -15.93 -24.15
CA GLU A 111 -8.19 -15.69 -24.24
C GLU A 111 -7.85 -14.80 -25.44
N PRO A 112 -6.82 -13.93 -25.35
CA PRO A 112 -5.92 -13.76 -24.21
C PRO A 112 -6.53 -12.88 -23.11
N ILE A 113 -6.49 -13.36 -21.87
CA ILE A 113 -6.79 -12.54 -20.70
C ILE A 113 -5.60 -11.65 -20.37
N ARG A 114 -5.84 -10.35 -20.18
CA ARG A 114 -4.82 -9.35 -19.88
C ARG A 114 -5.15 -8.57 -18.61
N LEU A 115 -4.10 -8.23 -17.87
CA LEU A 115 -4.17 -7.22 -16.81
C LEU A 115 -3.64 -5.91 -17.36
N VAL A 116 -4.46 -4.86 -17.27
CA VAL A 116 -4.15 -3.52 -17.75
C VAL A 116 -4.20 -2.54 -16.58
N ILE A 117 -3.11 -1.82 -16.32
CA ILE A 117 -3.05 -0.82 -15.25
C ILE A 117 -4.04 0.30 -15.57
N ALA A 118 -4.94 0.60 -14.63
CA ALA A 118 -5.84 1.74 -14.73
C ALA A 118 -5.03 3.03 -14.52
N ARG A 119 -4.87 3.83 -15.57
CA ARG A 119 -4.08 5.07 -15.53
C ARG A 119 -4.90 6.26 -15.00
N PRO A 120 -4.24 7.31 -14.48
CA PRO A 120 -4.93 8.54 -14.07
C PRO A 120 -5.81 9.10 -15.20
N GLY A 121 -6.94 9.71 -14.84
CA GLY A 121 -7.94 10.20 -15.81
C GLY A 121 -9.20 9.33 -15.80
N ASP A 122 -9.79 9.13 -16.97
CA ASP A 122 -11.10 8.47 -17.08
C ASP A 122 -11.06 6.97 -16.78
N GLU A 123 -9.94 6.30 -17.07
CA GLU A 123 -9.73 4.91 -16.67
C GLU A 123 -9.81 4.75 -15.14
N MET A 124 -9.10 5.59 -14.38
CA MET A 124 -9.15 5.57 -12.92
C MET A 124 -10.56 5.88 -12.39
N LYS A 125 -11.26 6.87 -12.97
CA LYS A 125 -12.65 7.18 -12.59
C LYS A 125 -13.55 5.96 -12.82
N ARG A 126 -13.41 5.31 -13.98
CA ARG A 126 -14.17 4.11 -14.34
C ARG A 126 -13.88 2.94 -13.40
N TRP A 127 -12.61 2.65 -13.15
CA TRP A 127 -12.18 1.60 -12.22
C TRP A 127 -12.78 1.81 -10.81
N ARG A 128 -12.69 3.05 -10.30
CA ARG A 128 -13.21 3.40 -8.97
C ARG A 128 -14.73 3.28 -8.93
N SER A 129 -15.42 3.61 -10.02
CA SER A 129 -16.87 3.44 -10.12
C SER A 129 -17.26 1.96 -10.05
N TYR A 130 -16.61 1.07 -10.81
CA TYR A 130 -16.86 -0.38 -10.72
C TYR A 130 -16.68 -0.91 -9.30
N VAL A 131 -15.55 -0.60 -8.66
CA VAL A 131 -15.25 -1.10 -7.33
C VAL A 131 -16.19 -0.51 -6.28
N ASN A 132 -16.59 0.76 -6.42
CA ASN A 132 -17.54 1.37 -5.51
C ASN A 132 -18.94 0.78 -5.60
N GLN A 133 -19.38 0.44 -6.82
CA GLN A 133 -20.73 -0.07 -7.06
C GLN A 133 -20.87 -1.57 -6.78
N TYR A 134 -19.84 -2.38 -7.12
CA TYR A 134 -20.00 -3.85 -7.15
C TYR A 134 -19.09 -4.62 -6.20
N HIS A 135 -18.04 -4.01 -5.65
CA HIS A 135 -17.24 -4.69 -4.62
C HIS A 135 -17.88 -4.50 -3.25
N THR A 136 -17.98 -5.57 -2.47
CA THR A 136 -18.54 -5.58 -1.10
C THR A 136 -17.91 -4.60 -0.11
N LEU A 137 -16.71 -4.08 -0.39
CA LEU A 137 -15.99 -3.12 0.47
C LEU A 137 -16.02 -1.70 -0.11
N GLY A 138 -16.57 -1.53 -1.31
CA GLY A 138 -16.55 -0.29 -2.08
C GLY A 138 -15.14 0.22 -2.39
N ASP A 139 -15.08 1.37 -3.05
CA ASP A 139 -13.86 2.15 -3.14
C ASP A 139 -13.65 2.87 -1.80
N LYS A 140 -12.46 2.68 -1.23
CA LYS A 140 -12.07 3.33 0.02
C LYS A 140 -10.79 4.08 -0.24
N HIS A 141 -10.62 5.21 0.43
CA HIS A 141 -9.36 5.92 0.37
C HIS A 141 -8.25 5.04 0.95
N VAL A 142 -7.30 4.66 0.10
CA VAL A 142 -6.11 3.91 0.49
C VAL A 142 -4.92 4.87 0.42
N TYR A 143 -4.16 4.91 1.51
CA TYR A 143 -2.95 5.72 1.61
C TYR A 143 -1.73 4.90 1.17
N GLY A 144 -0.81 5.55 0.45
CA GLY A 144 0.45 4.96 0.00
C GLY A 144 0.39 4.35 -1.40
N ALA A 145 1.44 3.59 -1.72
CA ALA A 145 1.61 2.94 -3.01
C ALA A 145 0.48 1.93 -3.29
N GLN A 146 -0.06 2.00 -4.49
CA GLN A 146 -1.15 1.15 -4.97
C GLN A 146 -1.08 0.95 -6.48
N LEU A 147 -1.44 -0.25 -6.95
CA LEU A 147 -1.69 -0.52 -8.35
C LEU A 147 -3.11 -1.06 -8.52
N ARG A 148 -3.76 -0.60 -9.58
CA ARG A 148 -5.12 -0.96 -9.94
C ARG A 148 -5.11 -1.49 -11.36
N TYR A 149 -5.77 -2.62 -11.55
CA TYR A 149 -5.86 -3.29 -12.84
C TYR A 149 -7.30 -3.48 -13.24
N PHE A 150 -7.55 -3.37 -14.54
CA PHE A 150 -8.65 -4.04 -15.21
C PHE A 150 -8.23 -5.45 -15.63
N ILE A 151 -9.16 -6.40 -15.53
CA ILE A 151 -9.06 -7.71 -16.14
C ILE A 151 -9.80 -7.62 -17.47
N LYS A 152 -9.12 -7.86 -18.60
CA LYS A 152 -9.69 -7.69 -19.94
C LYS A 152 -9.56 -8.93 -20.80
N SER A 153 -10.53 -9.11 -21.69
CA SER A 153 -10.47 -9.96 -22.88
C SER A 153 -10.73 -9.06 -24.09
N GLY A 154 -9.72 -8.83 -24.93
CA GLY A 154 -9.77 -7.75 -25.92
C GLY A 154 -10.03 -6.40 -25.22
N ASP A 155 -11.07 -5.69 -25.68
CA ASP A 155 -11.52 -4.42 -25.08
C ASP A 155 -12.53 -4.61 -23.94
N THR A 156 -13.07 -5.82 -23.80
CA THR A 156 -14.10 -6.14 -22.80
C THR A 156 -13.50 -6.20 -21.40
N GLU A 157 -14.03 -5.39 -20.50
CA GLU A 157 -13.68 -5.38 -19.08
C GLU A 157 -14.49 -6.47 -18.34
N LEU A 158 -13.78 -7.39 -17.68
CA LEU A 158 -14.37 -8.55 -16.99
C LEU A 158 -14.27 -8.45 -15.45
N GLY A 159 -13.44 -7.54 -14.96
CA GLY A 159 -13.20 -7.39 -13.53
C GLY A 159 -12.13 -6.35 -13.20
N CYS A 160 -11.89 -6.19 -11.90
CA CYS A 160 -10.95 -5.23 -11.32
C CYS A 160 -10.10 -5.88 -10.23
N MET A 161 -8.83 -5.49 -10.14
CA MET A 161 -7.93 -5.86 -9.04
C MET A 161 -7.22 -4.63 -8.48
N GLN A 162 -6.97 -4.63 -7.17
CA GLN A 162 -6.12 -3.65 -6.50
C GLN A 162 -5.08 -4.35 -5.65
N PHE A 163 -3.85 -3.86 -5.76
CA PHE A 163 -2.76 -4.13 -4.83
C PHE A 163 -2.42 -2.86 -4.08
N SER A 164 -2.25 -2.96 -2.76
CA SER A 164 -1.92 -1.84 -1.88
C SER A 164 -0.96 -2.27 -0.78
N ALA A 165 -0.55 -1.34 0.08
CA ALA A 165 0.23 -1.66 1.26
C ALA A 165 -0.39 -2.80 2.11
N SER A 166 0.49 -3.63 2.66
CA SER A 166 0.15 -4.75 3.55
C SER A 166 -0.51 -4.32 4.86
N SER A 167 -1.11 -5.29 5.56
CA SER A 167 -1.54 -5.10 6.94
C SER A 167 -0.33 -4.86 7.85
N TRP A 168 -0.44 -3.85 8.71
CA TRP A 168 0.62 -3.45 9.65
C TRP A 168 1.10 -4.58 10.55
N SER A 169 0.16 -5.37 11.08
CA SER A 169 0.44 -6.48 11.99
C SER A 169 -0.45 -7.65 11.66
N LEU A 170 0.16 -8.84 11.64
CA LEU A 170 -0.54 -10.08 11.36
C LEU A 170 0.24 -11.26 11.93
N GLU A 171 -0.16 -11.73 13.12
CA GLU A 171 0.57 -12.74 13.89
C GLU A 171 0.85 -14.02 13.09
N ALA A 172 -0.13 -14.54 12.34
CA ALA A 172 0.05 -15.76 11.56
C ALA A 172 1.14 -15.61 10.48
N ARG A 173 1.17 -14.46 9.80
CA ARG A 173 2.19 -14.12 8.81
C ARG A 173 3.55 -13.93 9.47
N GLU A 174 3.59 -13.23 10.62
CA GLU A 174 4.82 -13.00 11.37
C GLU A 174 5.47 -14.32 11.81
N LYS A 175 4.69 -15.24 12.37
CA LYS A 175 5.16 -16.59 12.73
C LYS A 175 5.63 -17.39 11.51
N TRP A 176 4.92 -17.30 10.39
CA TRP A 176 5.25 -18.05 9.19
C TRP A 176 6.51 -17.53 8.47
N ILE A 177 6.74 -16.22 8.46
CA ILE A 177 7.98 -15.62 7.93
C ILE A 177 9.15 -15.90 8.89
N GLY A 178 8.93 -15.80 10.21
CA GLY A 178 9.98 -15.94 11.22
C GLY A 178 10.78 -14.66 11.48
N TRP A 179 10.31 -13.51 10.98
CA TRP A 179 10.98 -12.22 11.14
C TRP A 179 10.69 -11.52 12.47
N THR A 180 11.61 -10.66 12.90
CA THR A 180 11.45 -9.85 14.12
C THR A 180 10.57 -8.62 13.89
N ARG A 181 10.22 -7.91 14.97
CA ARG A 181 9.51 -6.63 14.87
C ARG A 181 10.32 -5.57 14.11
N GLU A 182 11.64 -5.58 14.27
CA GLU A 182 12.54 -4.62 13.62
C GLU A 182 12.64 -4.91 12.12
N ASP A 183 12.76 -6.20 11.74
CA ASP A 183 12.72 -6.62 10.34
C ASP A 183 11.44 -6.18 9.66
N ARG A 184 10.29 -6.45 10.30
CA ARG A 184 8.99 -6.01 9.79
C ARG A 184 8.95 -4.50 9.62
N LYS A 185 9.36 -3.72 10.63
CA LYS A 185 9.33 -2.25 10.56
C LYS A 185 10.13 -1.71 9.37
N GLN A 186 11.23 -2.37 9.01
CA GLN A 186 12.09 -1.97 7.89
C GLN A 186 11.60 -2.50 6.53
N ARG A 187 10.99 -3.69 6.48
CA ARG A 187 10.76 -4.44 5.22
C ARG A 187 9.31 -4.81 4.94
N LEU A 188 8.36 -4.34 5.75
CA LEU A 188 6.92 -4.55 5.53
C LEU A 188 6.43 -4.03 4.16
N HIS A 189 7.09 -3.01 3.60
CA HIS A 189 6.75 -2.46 2.27
C HIS A 189 6.96 -3.45 1.13
N LEU A 190 7.74 -4.51 1.34
CA LEU A 190 7.96 -5.60 0.37
C LEU A 190 6.77 -6.57 0.29
N ILE A 191 5.76 -6.39 1.14
CA ILE A 191 4.53 -7.18 1.13
C ILE A 191 3.40 -6.33 0.57
N LEU A 192 2.67 -6.85 -0.40
CA LEU A 192 1.47 -6.19 -0.94
C LEU A 192 0.21 -6.96 -0.58
N ASN A 193 -0.85 -6.20 -0.27
CA ASN A 193 -2.17 -6.74 -0.08
C ASN A 193 -2.98 -6.68 -1.39
N ASN A 194 -3.54 -7.80 -1.84
CA ASN A 194 -4.59 -7.79 -2.87
C ASN A 194 -5.91 -7.30 -2.25
N SER A 195 -6.01 -5.99 -2.05
CA SER A 195 -7.04 -5.36 -1.23
C SER A 195 -8.39 -5.26 -1.91
N ARG A 196 -8.45 -5.32 -3.24
CA ARG A 196 -9.70 -5.45 -3.98
C ARG A 196 -9.55 -6.52 -5.03
N TYR A 197 -10.52 -7.42 -5.08
CA TYR A 197 -10.64 -8.36 -6.16
C TYR A 197 -12.11 -8.54 -6.53
N LEU A 198 -12.46 -8.11 -7.74
CA LEU A 198 -13.81 -8.08 -8.26
C LEU A 198 -13.82 -8.73 -9.63
N ILE A 199 -14.54 -9.84 -9.79
CA ILE A 199 -15.10 -10.24 -11.08
C ILE A 199 -16.49 -9.64 -11.14
N PHE A 200 -16.86 -9.05 -12.28
CA PHE A 200 -18.14 -8.33 -12.34
C PHE A 200 -19.33 -9.29 -12.14
N PRO A 201 -20.43 -8.85 -11.49
CA PRO A 201 -21.55 -9.72 -11.16
C PRO A 201 -22.18 -10.43 -12.36
N TRP A 202 -22.13 -9.83 -13.55
CA TRP A 202 -22.64 -10.37 -14.81
C TRP A 202 -21.63 -11.25 -15.57
N VAL A 203 -20.45 -11.49 -15.00
CA VAL A 203 -19.38 -12.28 -15.63
C VAL A 203 -19.28 -13.65 -14.95
N HIS A 204 -19.69 -14.69 -15.68
CA HIS A 204 -19.74 -16.10 -15.27
C HIS A 204 -18.83 -16.96 -16.15
N ILE A 205 -17.56 -16.56 -16.26
CA ILE A 205 -16.54 -17.30 -17.02
C ILE A 205 -15.81 -18.27 -16.09
N ARG A 206 -15.88 -19.58 -16.39
CA ARG A 206 -15.20 -20.62 -15.61
C ARG A 206 -13.68 -20.38 -15.60
N ASN A 207 -13.05 -20.50 -14.43
CA ASN A 207 -11.61 -20.33 -14.19
C ASN A 207 -11.03 -18.92 -14.42
N LEU A 208 -11.85 -17.92 -14.77
CA LEU A 208 -11.38 -16.53 -14.94
C LEU A 208 -10.71 -16.00 -13.67
N ALA A 209 -11.32 -16.27 -12.52
CA ALA A 209 -10.85 -15.73 -11.25
C ALA A 209 -9.46 -16.27 -10.83
N SER A 210 -9.19 -17.56 -10.99
CA SER A 210 -7.86 -18.11 -10.69
C SER A 210 -6.83 -17.73 -11.76
N LYS A 211 -7.25 -17.63 -13.03
CA LYS A 211 -6.38 -17.16 -14.13
C LYS A 211 -5.89 -15.73 -13.89
N ALA A 212 -6.78 -14.79 -13.56
CA ALA A 212 -6.41 -13.40 -13.33
C ALA A 212 -5.44 -13.26 -12.13
N LEU A 213 -5.63 -14.00 -11.05
CA LEU A 213 -4.67 -14.08 -9.94
C LEU A 213 -3.29 -14.58 -10.40
N SER A 214 -3.27 -15.64 -11.21
CA SER A 214 -2.03 -16.21 -11.75
C SER A 214 -1.29 -15.23 -12.67
N LEU A 215 -2.02 -14.43 -13.45
CA LEU A 215 -1.44 -13.37 -14.27
C LEU A 215 -0.89 -12.22 -13.41
N ALA A 216 -1.57 -11.87 -12.33
CA ALA A 216 -1.15 -10.80 -11.43
C ALA A 216 0.17 -11.15 -10.75
N VAL A 217 0.29 -12.36 -10.20
CA VAL A 217 1.54 -12.88 -9.61
C VAL A 217 2.73 -12.74 -10.56
N LYS A 218 2.55 -13.07 -11.85
CA LYS A 218 3.62 -13.04 -12.86
C LYS A 218 4.08 -11.63 -13.25
N ARG A 219 3.25 -10.60 -13.04
CA ARG A 219 3.52 -9.23 -13.49
C ARG A 219 3.77 -8.24 -12.37
N ILE A 220 3.17 -8.45 -11.20
CA ILE A 220 3.12 -7.45 -10.13
C ILE A 220 4.50 -6.98 -9.67
N GLN A 221 5.50 -7.87 -9.63
CA GLN A 221 6.86 -7.46 -9.26
C GLN A 221 7.44 -6.44 -10.25
N GLN A 222 7.26 -6.68 -11.55
CA GLN A 222 7.76 -5.80 -12.61
C GLN A 222 7.00 -4.49 -12.65
N ASP A 223 5.67 -4.54 -12.60
CA ASP A 223 4.84 -3.34 -12.62
C ASP A 223 5.10 -2.47 -11.39
N TRP A 224 5.21 -3.07 -10.19
CA TRP A 224 5.48 -2.34 -8.97
C TRP A 224 6.89 -1.73 -8.96
N LEU A 225 7.89 -2.46 -9.49
CA LEU A 225 9.25 -1.94 -9.65
C LEU A 225 9.29 -0.72 -10.58
N ARG A 226 8.53 -0.75 -11.68
CA ARG A 226 8.45 0.38 -12.62
C ARG A 226 7.81 1.62 -12.00
N GLU A 227 6.79 1.43 -11.17
CA GLU A 227 5.97 2.53 -10.64
C GLU A 227 6.50 3.05 -9.29
N TYR A 228 7.21 2.22 -8.52
CA TYR A 228 7.64 2.52 -7.15
C TYR A 228 9.11 2.22 -6.86
N CYS A 229 9.90 1.83 -7.86
CA CYS A 229 11.35 1.63 -7.77
C CYS A 229 11.81 0.48 -6.85
N TYR A 230 10.90 -0.40 -6.43
CA TYR A 230 11.25 -1.65 -5.74
C TYR A 230 10.31 -2.81 -6.11
N ALA A 231 10.81 -4.03 -6.01
CA ALA A 231 10.02 -5.23 -6.23
C ALA A 231 9.51 -5.80 -4.89
N PRO A 232 8.19 -5.98 -4.71
CA PRO A 232 7.67 -6.76 -3.60
C PRO A 232 8.09 -8.23 -3.72
N VAL A 233 8.14 -8.94 -2.60
CA VAL A 233 8.54 -10.37 -2.56
C VAL A 233 7.42 -11.28 -2.08
N LEU A 234 6.33 -10.73 -1.54
CA LEU A 234 5.21 -11.48 -1.01
C LEU A 234 3.89 -10.75 -1.27
N LEU A 235 2.86 -11.51 -1.67
CA LEU A 235 1.48 -11.03 -1.66
C LEU A 235 0.72 -11.60 -0.46
N GLU A 236 -0.26 -10.86 0.02
CA GLU A 236 -1.25 -11.32 0.99
C GLU A 236 -2.66 -10.89 0.58
N THR A 237 -3.66 -11.59 1.10
CA THR A 237 -5.07 -11.21 0.96
C THR A 237 -5.87 -11.69 2.17
N PHE A 238 -7.06 -11.14 2.33
CA PHE A 238 -7.99 -11.49 3.39
C PHE A 238 -9.35 -11.83 2.80
N VAL A 239 -9.78 -13.08 2.96
CA VAL A 239 -11.07 -13.56 2.47
C VAL A 239 -12.03 -13.65 3.64
N ASP A 240 -13.16 -12.97 3.55
CA ASP A 240 -14.22 -13.06 4.55
C ASP A 240 -14.87 -14.45 4.52
N ILE A 241 -14.64 -15.26 5.55
CA ILE A 241 -15.04 -16.69 5.54
C ILE A 241 -16.55 -16.88 5.68
N GLU A 242 -17.27 -15.85 6.14
CA GLU A 242 -18.73 -15.86 6.23
C GLU A 242 -19.38 -15.64 4.85
N LYS A 243 -18.64 -15.04 3.91
CA LYS A 243 -19.15 -14.71 2.57
C LYS A 243 -18.54 -15.57 1.47
N TYR A 244 -17.28 -15.98 1.62
CA TYR A 244 -16.52 -16.62 0.55
C TYR A 244 -15.60 -17.71 1.09
N GLN A 245 -15.45 -18.79 0.32
CA GLN A 245 -14.57 -19.91 0.65
C GLN A 245 -13.12 -19.73 0.17
N GLY A 246 -12.82 -18.66 -0.57
CA GLY A 246 -11.49 -18.37 -1.11
C GLY A 246 -11.03 -19.35 -2.20
N ILE A 247 -11.95 -19.98 -2.92
CA ILE A 247 -11.66 -21.03 -3.92
C ILE A 247 -10.69 -20.53 -4.99
N SER A 248 -10.88 -19.31 -5.50
CA SER A 248 -10.02 -18.74 -6.54
C SER A 248 -8.56 -18.60 -6.09
N TYR A 249 -8.32 -18.22 -4.84
CA TYR A 249 -6.98 -18.12 -4.26
C TYR A 249 -6.34 -19.51 -4.08
N LYS A 250 -7.12 -20.50 -3.58
CA LYS A 250 -6.66 -21.89 -3.48
C LYS A 250 -6.28 -22.45 -4.86
N ALA A 251 -7.15 -22.25 -5.85
CA ALA A 251 -6.93 -22.70 -7.23
C ALA A 251 -5.76 -21.99 -7.92
N ALA A 252 -5.38 -20.80 -7.46
CA ALA A 252 -4.21 -20.07 -7.92
C ALA A 252 -2.94 -20.36 -7.07
N ASN A 253 -2.95 -21.45 -6.27
CA ASN A 253 -1.83 -21.91 -5.44
C ASN A 253 -1.40 -20.92 -4.34
N TRP A 254 -2.33 -20.12 -3.81
CA TRP A 254 -2.04 -19.30 -2.62
C TRP A 254 -2.02 -20.17 -1.36
N ILE A 255 -1.08 -19.87 -0.46
CA ILE A 255 -0.85 -20.59 0.78
C ILE A 255 -1.78 -20.04 1.86
N TYR A 256 -2.58 -20.90 2.48
CA TYR A 256 -3.43 -20.54 3.61
C TYR A 256 -2.62 -20.55 4.92
N LEU A 257 -2.67 -19.45 5.67
CA LEU A 257 -1.94 -19.30 6.95
C LEU A 257 -2.84 -19.38 8.20
N GLY A 258 -4.13 -19.64 8.04
CA GLY A 258 -5.10 -19.58 9.12
C GLY A 258 -6.04 -18.38 9.02
N ASN A 259 -6.72 -18.07 10.13
CA ASN A 259 -7.73 -17.02 10.20
C ASN A 259 -7.27 -15.85 11.06
N THR A 260 -7.68 -14.63 10.70
CA THR A 260 -7.54 -13.46 11.56
C THR A 260 -8.38 -13.63 12.84
N LYS A 261 -7.98 -12.97 13.93
CA LYS A 261 -8.71 -12.98 15.21
C LYS A 261 -10.03 -12.18 15.20
N GLY A 262 -10.37 -11.50 14.11
CA GLY A 262 -11.56 -10.65 14.01
C GLY A 262 -11.41 -9.28 14.69
N ALA A 263 -10.18 -8.81 14.96
CA ALA A 263 -9.95 -7.49 15.53
C ALA A 263 -9.86 -6.43 14.42
N GLY A 264 -10.44 -5.24 14.65
CA GLY A 264 -10.34 -4.11 13.73
C GLY A 264 -8.91 -3.57 13.58
N ARG A 265 -8.69 -2.63 12.65
CA ARG A 265 -7.36 -1.99 12.41
C ARG A 265 -6.72 -1.37 13.65
N THR A 266 -7.51 -1.00 14.65
CA THR A 266 -7.07 -0.40 15.92
C THR A 266 -6.91 -1.40 17.06
N GLY A 267 -7.10 -2.71 16.79
CA GLY A 267 -6.98 -3.76 17.81
C GLY A 267 -8.15 -3.80 18.82
N ARG A 268 -9.17 -2.96 18.65
CA ARG A 268 -10.40 -3.06 19.45
C ARG A 268 -11.13 -4.36 19.11
N LYS A 269 -11.71 -5.00 20.13
CA LYS A 269 -12.66 -6.12 20.00
C LYS A 269 -13.97 -5.60 19.42
N ASP A 270 -13.93 -5.17 18.17
CA ASP A 270 -15.12 -5.10 17.36
C ASP A 270 -15.33 -6.55 16.88
N ASN A 271 -16.49 -7.16 17.13
CA ASN A 271 -16.82 -8.52 16.68
C ASN A 271 -16.91 -8.58 15.13
N LEU A 272 -15.79 -8.37 14.45
CA LEU A 272 -15.71 -8.39 13.00
C LEU A 272 -15.52 -9.82 12.50
N SER A 273 -16.07 -10.08 11.33
CA SER A 273 -15.95 -11.37 10.65
C SER A 273 -14.48 -11.79 10.57
N ARG A 274 -14.22 -13.05 10.91
CA ARG A 274 -12.89 -13.64 10.76
C ARG A 274 -12.58 -13.77 9.27
N LYS A 275 -11.33 -13.46 8.90
CA LYS A 275 -10.87 -13.56 7.52
C LYS A 275 -9.81 -14.64 7.39
N ALA A 276 -9.95 -15.48 6.38
CA ALA A 276 -8.90 -16.40 5.96
C ALA A 276 -7.75 -15.59 5.39
N ILE A 277 -6.54 -15.92 5.85
CA ILE A 277 -5.29 -15.29 5.44
C ILE A 277 -4.68 -16.18 4.36
N PHE A 278 -4.53 -15.62 3.17
CA PHE A 278 -3.78 -16.27 2.09
C PHE A 278 -2.56 -15.43 1.74
N VAL A 279 -1.45 -16.10 1.44
CA VAL A 279 -0.21 -15.47 0.97
C VAL A 279 0.31 -16.13 -0.28
N TYR A 280 1.10 -15.41 -1.07
CA TYR A 280 1.75 -15.94 -2.26
C TYR A 280 3.19 -15.41 -2.36
N PRO A 281 4.21 -16.27 -2.18
CA PRO A 281 5.61 -15.92 -2.44
C PRO A 281 5.83 -15.54 -3.91
N LEU A 282 6.43 -14.38 -4.17
CA LEU A 282 6.71 -13.95 -5.55
C LEU A 282 8.07 -14.45 -6.06
N GLN A 283 8.92 -14.95 -5.16
CA GLN A 283 10.26 -15.48 -5.46
C GLN A 283 10.67 -16.47 -4.36
N ASP A 284 11.61 -17.36 -4.65
CA ASP A 284 11.99 -18.45 -3.73
C ASP A 284 12.66 -17.95 -2.45
N ASP A 285 13.49 -16.91 -2.55
CA ASP A 285 14.24 -16.34 -1.43
C ASP A 285 13.50 -15.21 -0.70
N PHE A 286 12.17 -15.10 -0.87
CA PHE A 286 11.37 -14.04 -0.28
C PHE A 286 11.56 -13.91 1.24
N LYS A 287 11.70 -15.03 1.98
CA LYS A 287 11.94 -14.99 3.43
C LYS A 287 13.29 -14.35 3.75
N ALA A 288 14.36 -14.75 3.05
CA ALA A 288 15.69 -14.18 3.21
C ALA A 288 15.68 -12.67 2.96
N CYS A 289 14.95 -12.20 1.94
CA CYS A 289 14.74 -10.78 1.72
C CYS A 289 13.99 -10.11 2.87
N LEU A 290 12.92 -10.72 3.39
CA LEU A 290 12.09 -10.16 4.47
C LEU A 290 12.82 -10.11 5.82
N ILE A 291 13.68 -11.08 6.13
CA ILE A 291 14.52 -11.07 7.34
C ILE A 291 15.81 -10.27 7.15
N GLY A 292 16.17 -9.87 5.93
CA GLY A 292 17.30 -8.99 5.65
C GLY A 292 18.63 -9.70 5.38
N GLU A 293 18.61 -11.01 5.18
CA GLU A 293 19.78 -11.80 4.79
C GLU A 293 20.18 -11.57 3.32
N LYS A 294 19.20 -11.21 2.48
CA LYS A 294 19.42 -10.90 1.06
C LYS A 294 18.84 -9.54 0.68
N PRO A 295 19.48 -8.81 -0.23
CA PRO A 295 18.89 -7.60 -0.79
C PRO A 295 17.63 -7.95 -1.61
N TYR A 296 16.71 -7.00 -1.71
CA TYR A 296 15.58 -7.08 -2.63
C TYR A 296 15.84 -6.19 -3.85
N LYS A 297 15.16 -6.49 -4.96
CA LYS A 297 15.34 -5.74 -6.20
C LYS A 297 14.82 -4.30 -6.04
N VAL A 298 15.68 -3.34 -6.33
CA VAL A 298 15.40 -1.91 -6.38
C VAL A 298 15.97 -1.33 -7.68
N VAL A 299 15.34 -0.28 -8.19
CA VAL A 299 15.91 0.56 -9.24
C VAL A 299 16.17 1.91 -8.60
N ILE A 300 17.43 2.34 -8.60
CA ILE A 300 17.80 3.70 -8.19
C ILE A 300 17.50 4.56 -9.42
N PRO A 301 16.58 5.53 -9.35
CA PRO A 301 16.42 6.52 -10.42
C PRO A 301 17.77 7.21 -10.66
N GLU A 302 18.21 7.27 -11.91
CA GLU A 302 19.34 8.13 -12.31
C GLU A 302 18.97 9.61 -12.25
#